data_AF-A0A435E5H3-F1
#
_entry.id   AF-A0A435E5H3-F1
#
_cell.length_a   1.000
_cell.length_b   1.000
_cell.length_c   1.000
_cell.angle_alpha   90.00
_cell.angle_beta   90.00
_cell.angle_gamma   90.00
#
_symmetry.space_group_name_H-M   'P 1'
#
loop_
_entity.id
_entity.type
_entity.pdbx_description
1 polymer ?
#
loop_
_entity_poly.entity_id
_entity_poly.type
_entity_poly.pdbx_seq_one_letter_code
_entity_poly.pdbx_strand_id
1 'polypeptide(L)'
;MSARHDSSPLPHQVTLTVLTLAAFALAIVVGFGFYAANQADEASLERQKIFIADGLNDQIAAVQREQESVTVWDDSVTNVRAGNQALIEENLSTWMYSYYGHNRVYILDAANHAIHAMREGKVVAASAFGEDEPELRPTIDKLRHMLGEPLKADASGQPAKMVAQDLVSLQGKPAILSVMPLVPSSDRVSQAPGTEYLHISAEFINDAVIGKIAAKYLLDGARLVPLSEPVGPAAVPLVDSRGVILGYIGWDQLRPGLTLVRKIAPALAIALLVAGGVLVFL
;
A
#
# COMPACT_ATOMS: atom_id res chain seq x y z
N MET A 1 -80.45 -38.90 -15.66
CA MET A 1 -80.14 -38.51 -14.27
C MET A 1 -78.65 -38.21 -14.20
N SER A 2 -78.28 -36.93 -14.20
CA SER A 2 -76.89 -36.47 -14.29
C SER A 2 -76.44 -36.03 -12.90
N ALA A 3 -75.51 -36.76 -12.28
CA ALA A 3 -74.89 -36.34 -11.02
C ALA A 3 -73.65 -35.50 -11.36
N ARG A 4 -73.76 -34.17 -11.24
CA ARG A 4 -72.58 -33.30 -11.15
C ARG A 4 -71.93 -33.58 -9.81
N HIS A 5 -70.73 -34.15 -9.82
CA HIS A 5 -69.85 -34.14 -8.65
C HIS A 5 -69.21 -32.76 -8.58
N ASP A 6 -69.66 -31.95 -7.61
CA ASP A 6 -68.94 -30.77 -7.18
C ASP A 6 -67.63 -31.23 -6.52
N SER A 7 -66.55 -31.18 -7.27
CA SER A 7 -65.19 -31.36 -6.76
C SER A 7 -64.84 -30.21 -5.81
N SER A 8 -64.61 -30.56 -4.55
CA SER A 8 -64.32 -29.68 -3.41
C SER A 8 -63.26 -28.58 -3.69
N PRO A 9 -63.47 -27.31 -3.26
CA PRO A 9 -62.51 -26.21 -3.39
C PRO A 9 -61.37 -26.24 -2.35
N LEU A 10 -61.47 -27.07 -1.30
CA LEU A 10 -60.52 -27.11 -0.19
C LEU A 10 -59.11 -27.63 -0.55
N PRO A 11 -58.93 -28.75 -1.30
CA PRO A 11 -57.59 -29.25 -1.61
C PRO A 11 -56.80 -28.30 -2.52
N HIS A 12 -57.43 -27.67 -3.51
CA HIS A 12 -56.78 -26.68 -4.37
C HIS A 12 -56.29 -25.45 -3.58
N GLN A 13 -57.11 -24.94 -2.66
CA GLN A 13 -56.73 -23.80 -1.81
C GLN A 13 -55.55 -24.14 -0.90
N VAL A 14 -55.50 -25.35 -0.34
CA VAL A 14 -54.38 -25.81 0.49
C VAL A 14 -53.10 -25.95 -0.34
N THR A 15 -53.17 -26.58 -1.52
CA THR A 15 -52.01 -26.75 -2.41
C THR A 15 -51.45 -25.41 -2.88
N LEU A 16 -52.31 -24.47 -3.29
CA LEU A 16 -51.90 -23.13 -3.70
C LEU A 16 -51.21 -22.37 -2.55
N THR A 17 -51.76 -22.47 -1.33
CA THR A 17 -51.18 -21.84 -0.14
C THR A 17 -49.79 -22.39 0.17
N VAL A 18 -49.63 -23.71 0.15
CA VAL A 18 -48.33 -24.37 0.40
C VAL A 18 -47.29 -23.98 -0.64
N LEU A 19 -47.65 -23.98 -1.93
CA LEU A 19 -46.73 -23.60 -3.00
C LEU A 19 -46.36 -22.12 -2.95
N THR A 20 -47.31 -21.25 -2.58
CA THR A 20 -47.05 -19.81 -2.40
C THR A 20 -46.06 -19.59 -1.27
N LEU A 21 -46.25 -20.25 -0.12
CA LEU A 21 -45.32 -20.19 1.02
C LEU A 21 -43.94 -20.74 0.63
N ALA A 22 -43.88 -21.84 -0.13
CA ALA A 22 -42.62 -22.40 -0.63
C ALA A 22 -41.89 -21.43 -1.58
N ALA A 23 -42.62 -20.77 -2.48
CA ALA A 23 -42.06 -19.76 -3.38
C ALA A 23 -41.54 -18.54 -2.61
N PHE A 24 -42.27 -18.05 -1.60
CA PHE A 24 -41.80 -16.98 -0.71
C PHE A 24 -40.55 -17.40 0.07
N ALA A 25 -40.54 -18.61 0.63
CA ALA A 25 -39.37 -19.13 1.34
C ALA A 25 -38.14 -19.20 0.41
N LEU A 26 -38.32 -19.70 -0.82
CA LEU A 26 -37.25 -19.74 -1.82
C LEU A 26 -36.76 -18.33 -2.18
N ALA A 27 -37.67 -17.38 -2.39
CA ALA A 27 -37.31 -15.99 -2.68
C ALA A 27 -36.50 -15.35 -1.54
N ILE A 28 -36.88 -15.62 -0.28
CA ILE A 28 -36.15 -15.16 0.90
C ILE A 28 -34.76 -15.79 0.95
N VAL A 29 -34.63 -17.10 0.73
CA VAL A 29 -33.33 -17.79 0.73
C VAL A 29 -32.43 -17.26 -0.37
N VAL A 30 -32.96 -17.05 -1.57
CA VAL A 30 -32.22 -16.48 -2.70
C VAL A 30 -31.78 -15.04 -2.37
N GLY A 31 -32.70 -14.20 -1.89
CA GLY A 31 -32.41 -12.82 -1.50
C GLY A 31 -31.34 -12.74 -0.41
N PHE A 32 -31.45 -13.59 0.62
CA PHE A 32 -30.44 -13.70 1.67
C PHE A 32 -29.10 -14.19 1.13
N GLY A 33 -29.10 -15.13 0.17
CA GLY A 33 -27.88 -15.58 -0.51
C GLY A 33 -27.17 -14.45 -1.26
N PHE A 34 -27.90 -13.62 -1.98
CA PHE A 34 -27.34 -12.42 -2.63
C PHE A 34 -26.81 -11.40 -1.62
N TYR A 35 -27.55 -11.15 -0.54
CA TYR A 35 -27.11 -10.27 0.54
C TYR A 35 -25.82 -10.76 1.19
N ALA A 36 -25.76 -12.04 1.56
CA ALA A 36 -24.58 -12.67 2.16
C ALA A 36 -23.37 -12.65 1.20
N ALA A 37 -23.60 -12.84 -0.10
CA ALA A 37 -22.56 -12.74 -1.11
C ALA A 37 -22.00 -11.32 -1.23
N ASN A 38 -22.84 -10.30 -1.25
CA ASN A 38 -22.39 -8.90 -1.26
C ASN A 38 -21.59 -8.57 0.00
N GLN A 39 -22.08 -9.00 1.17
CA GLN A 39 -21.37 -8.80 2.43
C GLN A 39 -19.99 -9.47 2.44
N ALA A 40 -19.87 -10.65 1.83
CA ALA A 40 -18.59 -11.35 1.68
C ALA A 40 -17.63 -10.59 0.74
N ASP A 41 -18.13 -9.99 -0.33
CA ASP A 41 -17.33 -9.18 -1.25
C ASP A 41 -16.84 -7.88 -0.60
N GLU A 42 -17.67 -7.22 0.20
CA GLU A 42 -17.28 -6.04 0.98
C GLU A 42 -16.23 -6.37 2.04
N ALA A 43 -16.44 -7.44 2.81
CA ALA A 43 -15.46 -7.90 3.80
C ALA A 43 -14.14 -8.32 3.15
N SER A 44 -14.19 -8.93 1.96
CA SER A 44 -13.01 -9.24 1.17
C SER A 44 -12.28 -7.98 0.73
N LEU A 45 -13.01 -6.97 0.23
CA LEU A 45 -12.42 -5.71 -0.21
C LEU A 45 -11.68 -4.98 0.92
N GLU A 46 -12.28 -4.88 2.11
CA GLU A 46 -11.62 -4.23 3.25
C GLU A 46 -10.35 -4.95 3.67
N ARG A 47 -10.35 -6.29 3.65
CA ARG A 47 -9.15 -7.09 3.90
C ARG A 47 -8.06 -6.84 2.83
N GLN A 48 -8.43 -6.77 1.56
CA GLN A 48 -7.50 -6.49 0.47
C GLN A 48 -6.84 -5.11 0.64
N LYS A 49 -7.60 -4.08 1.03
CA LYS A 49 -7.06 -2.74 1.34
C LYS A 49 -6.05 -2.78 2.48
N ILE A 50 -6.35 -3.51 3.56
CA ILE A 50 -5.42 -3.68 4.69
C ILE A 50 -4.12 -4.32 4.21
N PHE A 51 -4.19 -5.38 3.39
CA PHE A 51 -2.99 -6.03 2.87
C PHE A 51 -2.10 -5.14 2.01
N ILE A 52 -2.69 -4.32 1.13
CA ILE A 52 -1.93 -3.35 0.35
C ILE A 52 -1.30 -2.29 1.27
N ALA A 53 -2.04 -1.78 2.25
CA ALA A 53 -1.54 -0.80 3.21
C ALA A 53 -0.38 -1.37 4.06
N ASP A 54 -0.52 -2.60 4.56
CA ASP A 54 0.52 -3.31 5.31
C ASP A 54 1.74 -3.56 4.44
N GLY A 55 1.57 -4.00 3.19
CA GLY A 55 2.67 -4.19 2.25
C GLY A 55 3.41 -2.89 1.92
N LEU A 56 2.70 -1.77 1.82
CA LEU A 56 3.33 -0.45 1.66
C LEU A 56 4.14 -0.07 2.92
N ASN A 57 3.59 -0.29 4.11
CA ASN A 57 4.32 -0.05 5.37
C ASN A 57 5.55 -0.95 5.51
N ASP A 58 5.46 -2.21 5.10
CA ASP A 58 6.58 -3.14 5.06
C ASP A 58 7.70 -2.64 4.13
N GLN A 59 7.34 -2.07 2.97
CA GLN A 59 8.29 -1.49 2.03
C GLN A 59 8.93 -0.20 2.57
N ILE A 60 8.14 0.68 3.20
CA ILE A 60 8.67 1.88 3.89
C ILE A 60 9.70 1.48 4.95
N ALA A 61 9.39 0.44 5.73
CA ALA A 61 10.31 -0.10 6.73
C ALA A 61 11.53 -0.79 6.08
N ALA A 62 11.40 -1.36 4.88
CA ALA A 62 12.52 -1.92 4.13
C ALA A 62 13.50 -0.83 3.71
N VAL A 63 13.03 0.26 3.08
CA VAL A 63 13.88 1.38 2.66
C VAL A 63 14.72 1.92 3.83
N GLN A 64 14.10 2.07 5.01
CA GLN A 64 14.82 2.46 6.22
C GLN A 64 15.91 1.45 6.62
N ARG A 65 15.57 0.16 6.73
CA ARG A 65 16.53 -0.88 7.14
C ARG A 65 17.70 -0.99 6.18
N GLU A 66 17.42 -0.87 4.88
CA GLU A 66 18.41 -0.91 3.81
C GLU A 66 19.34 0.31 3.90
N GLN A 67 18.79 1.50 4.14
CA GLN A 67 19.57 2.72 4.35
C GLN A 67 20.43 2.65 5.64
N GLU A 68 19.92 2.05 6.71
CA GLU A 68 20.66 1.89 7.97
C GLU A 68 22.01 1.18 7.79
N SER A 69 22.12 0.30 6.78
CA SER A 69 23.36 -0.41 6.44
C SER A 69 24.52 0.49 6.01
N VAL A 70 24.24 1.72 5.57
CA VAL A 70 25.26 2.71 5.15
C VAL A 70 25.35 3.91 6.07
N THR A 71 24.31 4.20 6.86
CA THR A 71 24.26 5.42 7.68
C THR A 71 24.77 5.24 9.10
N VAL A 72 24.83 3.99 9.60
CA VAL A 72 25.38 3.68 10.93
C VAL A 72 26.73 2.98 10.76
N TRP A 73 27.75 3.74 10.35
CA TRP A 73 29.08 3.21 10.04
C TRP A 73 30.17 4.28 10.14
N ASP A 74 31.26 3.96 10.85
CA ASP A 74 32.40 4.86 11.08
C ASP A 74 33.03 5.39 9.78
N ASP A 75 33.15 4.53 8.76
CA ASP A 75 33.78 4.90 7.50
C ASP A 75 32.91 5.86 6.69
N SER A 76 31.58 5.75 6.79
CA SER A 76 30.64 6.69 6.15
C SER A 76 30.89 8.10 6.65
N VAL A 77 30.97 8.29 7.97
CA VAL A 77 31.23 9.59 8.59
C VAL A 77 32.61 10.13 8.22
N THR A 78 33.63 9.27 8.27
CA THR A 78 35.03 9.66 8.03
C THR A 78 35.25 10.07 6.58
N ASN A 79 34.74 9.30 5.62
CA ASN A 79 34.92 9.57 4.20
C ASN A 79 34.11 10.76 3.71
N VAL A 80 32.90 10.95 4.23
CA VAL A 80 32.10 12.13 3.93
C VAL A 80 32.76 13.40 4.47
N ARG A 81 33.29 13.36 5.70
CA ARG A 81 34.02 14.50 6.28
C ARG A 81 35.30 14.83 5.52
N ALA A 82 35.99 13.82 4.99
CA ALA A 82 37.18 13.99 4.15
C ALA A 82 36.87 14.42 2.71
N GLY A 83 35.60 14.45 2.29
CA GLY A 83 35.19 14.75 0.92
C GLY A 83 35.63 13.70 -0.10
N ASN A 84 35.82 12.44 0.32
CA ASN A 84 36.27 11.37 -0.58
C ASN A 84 35.13 10.88 -1.47
N GLN A 85 34.92 11.58 -2.60
CA GLN A 85 33.81 11.31 -3.52
C GLN A 85 33.81 9.88 -4.07
N ALA A 86 34.98 9.27 -4.30
CA ALA A 86 35.05 7.89 -4.79
C ALA A 86 34.48 6.90 -3.76
N LEU A 87 34.85 7.04 -2.49
CA LEU A 87 34.31 6.18 -1.43
C LEU A 87 32.85 6.49 -1.11
N ILE A 88 32.42 7.74 -1.24
CA ILE A 88 30.99 8.09 -1.15
C ILE A 88 30.19 7.36 -2.23
N GLU A 89 30.67 7.39 -3.48
CA GLU A 89 30.02 6.74 -4.60
C GLU A 89 29.93 5.21 -4.41
N GLU A 90 31.04 4.60 -4.01
CA GLU A 90 31.17 3.15 -3.84
C GLU A 90 30.35 2.62 -2.66
N ASN A 91 30.36 3.33 -1.54
CA ASN A 91 29.82 2.80 -0.28
C ASN A 91 28.44 3.34 0.09
N LEU A 92 28.07 4.53 -0.37
CA LEU A 92 26.86 5.22 0.10
C LEU A 92 25.86 5.51 -1.02
N SER A 93 26.14 5.16 -2.28
CA SER A 93 25.41 5.76 -3.40
C SER A 93 24.96 4.76 -4.44
N THR A 94 25.74 4.52 -5.49
CA THR A 94 25.27 3.89 -6.74
C THR A 94 24.74 2.48 -6.53
N TRP A 95 25.34 1.71 -5.62
CA TRP A 95 24.92 0.35 -5.32
C TRP A 95 23.52 0.28 -4.68
N MET A 96 23.10 1.34 -3.97
CA MET A 96 21.75 1.42 -3.38
C MET A 96 20.68 1.32 -4.46
N TYR A 97 20.95 1.85 -5.67
CA TYR A 97 20.06 1.68 -6.82
C TYR A 97 20.08 0.24 -7.35
N SER A 98 21.27 -0.29 -7.66
CA SER A 98 21.37 -1.61 -8.31
C SER A 98 20.94 -2.77 -7.41
N TYR A 99 21.13 -2.64 -6.09
CA TYR A 99 20.86 -3.70 -5.13
C TYR A 99 19.50 -3.54 -4.45
N TYR A 100 19.16 -2.35 -3.96
CA TYR A 100 17.89 -2.11 -3.25
C TYR A 100 16.82 -1.41 -4.09
N GLY A 101 17.18 -0.76 -5.19
CA GLY A 101 16.24 0.00 -6.03
C GLY A 101 16.06 1.46 -5.61
N HIS A 102 16.92 2.00 -4.73
CA HIS A 102 16.83 3.39 -4.29
C HIS A 102 17.17 4.34 -5.45
N ASN A 103 16.15 4.99 -6.01
CA ASN A 103 16.22 5.82 -7.23
C ASN A 103 16.91 7.17 -7.02
N ARG A 104 16.91 7.70 -5.80
CA ARG A 104 17.58 8.94 -5.42
C ARG A 104 18.43 8.68 -4.21
N VAL A 105 19.67 9.13 -4.25
CA VAL A 105 20.51 9.28 -3.06
C VAL A 105 21.13 10.67 -3.05
N TYR A 106 21.01 11.37 -1.93
CA TYR A 106 21.68 12.65 -1.70
C TYR A 106 22.42 12.61 -0.38
N ILE A 107 23.57 13.28 -0.32
CA ILE A 107 24.27 13.54 0.95
C ILE A 107 24.31 15.03 1.18
N LEU A 108 23.81 15.45 2.33
CA LEU A 108 23.79 16.85 2.75
C LEU A 108 24.79 17.11 3.87
N ASP A 109 25.46 18.26 3.83
CA ASP A 109 26.25 18.77 4.94
C ASP A 109 25.37 19.29 6.10
N ALA A 110 26.00 19.71 7.20
CA ALA A 110 25.30 20.23 8.39
C ALA A 110 24.45 21.49 8.11
N ALA A 111 24.72 22.22 7.03
CA ALA A 111 23.96 23.40 6.60
C ALA A 111 22.92 23.06 5.51
N ASN A 112 22.66 21.77 5.28
CA ASN A 112 21.75 21.24 4.27
C ASN A 112 22.19 21.48 2.80
N HIS A 113 23.46 21.78 2.55
CA HIS A 113 23.96 21.82 1.17
C HIS A 113 24.25 20.41 0.66
N ALA A 114 23.79 20.10 -0.55
CA ALA A 114 24.13 18.85 -1.19
C ALA A 114 25.60 18.80 -1.59
N ILE A 115 26.30 17.77 -1.12
CA ILE A 115 27.70 17.48 -1.44
C ILE A 115 27.86 16.23 -2.33
N HIS A 116 26.80 15.44 -2.47
CA HIS A 116 26.72 14.29 -3.35
C HIS A 116 25.29 14.08 -3.83
N ALA A 117 25.13 13.64 -5.08
CA ALA A 117 23.84 13.32 -5.68
C ALA A 117 23.96 12.13 -6.63
N MET A 118 23.01 11.21 -6.51
CA MET A 118 22.83 10.07 -7.40
C MET A 118 21.38 9.96 -7.82
N ARG A 119 21.17 9.69 -9.11
CA ARG A 119 19.86 9.48 -9.71
C ARG A 119 19.91 8.26 -10.60
N GLU A 120 19.00 7.32 -10.39
CA GLU A 120 18.86 6.10 -11.20
C GLU A 120 20.20 5.36 -11.40
N GLY A 121 20.98 5.22 -10.33
CA GLY A 121 22.28 4.53 -10.31
C GLY A 121 23.45 5.31 -10.90
N LYS A 122 23.27 6.60 -11.22
CA LYS A 122 24.34 7.45 -11.78
C LYS A 122 24.60 8.64 -10.88
N VAL A 123 25.88 8.86 -10.56
CA VAL A 123 26.31 10.10 -9.91
C VAL A 123 26.08 11.27 -10.86
N VAL A 124 25.46 12.32 -10.34
CA VAL A 124 25.17 13.57 -11.06
C VAL A 124 25.73 14.75 -10.27
N ALA A 125 25.69 15.96 -10.85
CA ALA A 125 26.09 17.16 -10.13
C ALA A 125 25.23 17.34 -8.86
N ALA A 126 25.86 17.70 -7.73
CA ALA A 126 25.16 17.90 -6.46
C ALA A 126 24.04 18.96 -6.54
N SER A 127 24.17 19.93 -7.46
CA SER A 127 23.13 20.93 -7.75
C SER A 127 21.81 20.33 -8.23
N ALA A 128 21.80 19.08 -8.72
CA ALA A 128 20.57 18.38 -9.08
C ALA A 128 19.63 18.18 -7.88
N PHE A 129 20.16 18.20 -6.64
CA PHE A 129 19.33 18.18 -5.43
C PHE A 129 18.28 19.30 -5.42
N GLY A 130 18.60 20.49 -5.95
CA GLY A 130 17.68 21.63 -5.93
C GLY A 130 16.36 21.41 -6.69
N GLU A 131 16.28 20.40 -7.57
CA GLU A 131 15.03 20.03 -8.24
C GLU A 131 14.08 19.21 -7.35
N ASP A 132 14.63 18.44 -6.41
CA ASP A 132 13.86 17.60 -5.48
C ASP A 132 13.76 18.24 -4.08
N GLU A 133 14.63 19.22 -3.76
CA GLU A 133 14.73 19.88 -2.45
C GLU A 133 13.37 20.39 -1.92
N PRO A 134 12.50 21.06 -2.69
CA PRO A 134 11.24 21.58 -2.16
C PRO A 134 10.34 20.49 -1.55
N GLU A 135 10.32 19.31 -2.14
CA GLU A 135 9.54 18.16 -1.71
C GLU A 135 10.21 17.42 -0.54
N LEU A 136 11.54 17.42 -0.49
CA LEU A 136 12.32 16.73 0.55
C LEU A 136 12.51 17.56 1.83
N ARG A 137 12.47 18.89 1.71
CA ARG A 137 12.77 19.85 2.80
C ARG A 137 11.97 19.61 4.09
N PRO A 138 10.64 19.38 4.06
CA PRO A 138 9.90 19.14 5.31
C PRO A 138 10.43 17.96 6.12
N THR A 139 10.82 16.87 5.45
CA THR A 139 11.35 15.67 6.10
C THR A 139 12.79 15.87 6.58
N ILE A 140 13.60 16.62 5.82
CA ILE A 140 14.94 17.05 6.23
C ILE A 140 14.87 17.90 7.50
N ASP A 141 14.01 18.92 7.51
CA ASP A 141 13.83 19.84 8.65
C ASP A 141 13.32 19.08 9.88
N LYS A 142 12.40 18.13 9.68
CA LYS A 142 11.93 17.23 10.75
C LYS A 142 13.09 16.47 11.38
N LEU A 143 13.98 15.85 10.59
CA LEU A 143 15.14 15.15 11.14
C LEU A 143 16.11 16.10 11.83
N ARG A 144 16.39 17.27 11.24
CA ARG A 144 17.27 18.28 11.84
C ARG A 144 16.76 18.73 13.20
N HIS A 145 15.45 18.92 13.33
CA HIS A 145 14.83 19.25 14.60
C HIS A 145 15.02 18.12 15.62
N MET A 146 14.81 16.86 15.22
CA MET A 146 15.04 15.70 16.08
C MET A 146 16.50 15.59 16.56
N LEU A 147 17.47 15.88 15.69
CA LEU A 147 18.91 15.87 16.02
C LEU A 147 19.32 16.99 17.00
N GLY A 148 18.58 18.10 17.00
CA GLY A 148 18.78 19.19 17.95
C GLY A 148 18.16 18.96 19.33
N GLU A 149 17.28 17.95 19.47
CA GLU A 149 16.71 17.58 20.77
C GLU A 149 17.59 16.57 21.53
N PRO A 150 17.55 16.55 22.87
CA PRO A 150 18.19 15.49 23.65
C PRO A 150 17.65 14.12 23.24
N LEU A 151 18.53 13.16 22.99
CA LEU A 151 18.18 11.77 22.70
C LEU A 151 17.25 11.21 23.78
N LYS A 152 15.98 10.99 23.42
CA LYS A 152 15.02 10.28 24.26
C LYS A 152 15.12 8.79 23.96
N ALA A 153 15.10 7.96 25.00
CA ALA A 153 14.94 6.51 24.80
C ALA A 153 13.57 6.25 24.17
N ASP A 154 13.50 5.28 23.26
CA ASP A 154 12.23 4.80 22.73
C ASP A 154 11.43 4.04 23.80
N ALA A 155 10.21 3.62 23.44
CA ALA A 155 9.32 2.89 24.35
C ALA A 155 9.89 1.55 24.86
N SER A 156 10.98 1.05 24.25
CA SER A 156 11.68 -0.18 24.62
C SER A 156 12.97 0.06 25.42
N GLY A 157 13.31 1.32 25.70
CA GLY A 157 14.54 1.70 26.41
C GLY A 157 15.80 1.69 25.53
N GLN A 158 15.64 1.52 24.21
CA GLN A 158 16.73 1.64 23.23
C GLN A 158 16.90 3.12 22.82
N PRO A 159 18.08 3.55 22.36
CA PRO A 159 18.22 4.87 21.75
C PRO A 159 17.22 5.02 20.60
N ALA A 160 16.40 6.08 20.60
CA ALA A 160 15.44 6.30 19.53
C ALA A 160 16.16 6.35 18.18
N LYS A 161 15.66 5.59 17.19
CA LYS A 161 16.19 5.64 15.83
C LYS A 161 16.01 7.05 15.26
N MET A 162 17.12 7.69 14.90
CA MET A 162 17.12 9.02 14.28
C MET A 162 16.83 8.87 12.79
N VAL A 163 15.55 8.83 12.44
CA VAL A 163 15.09 8.73 11.05
C VAL A 163 13.84 9.59 10.86
N ALA A 164 13.73 10.24 9.70
CA ALA A 164 12.50 10.87 9.25
C ALA A 164 12.08 10.26 7.91
N GLN A 165 10.83 9.82 7.82
CA GLN A 165 10.26 9.20 6.62
C GLN A 165 8.99 9.93 6.20
N ASP A 166 8.71 9.90 4.90
CA ASP A 166 7.45 10.38 4.32
C ASP A 166 7.19 9.71 2.96
N LEU A 167 5.99 9.91 2.42
CA LEU A 167 5.74 9.76 0.99
C LEU A 167 5.85 11.14 0.32
N VAL A 168 6.52 11.21 -0.82
CA VAL A 168 6.71 12.45 -1.58
C VAL A 168 6.42 12.22 -3.06
N SER A 169 6.17 13.30 -3.81
CA SER A 169 6.03 13.23 -5.27
C SER A 169 7.23 13.91 -5.91
N LEU A 170 8.19 13.14 -6.41
CA LEU A 170 9.33 13.71 -7.13
C LEU A 170 9.05 13.66 -8.62
N GLN A 171 9.01 14.82 -9.28
CA GLN A 171 8.74 14.94 -10.71
C GLN A 171 7.41 14.26 -11.12
N GLY A 172 6.40 14.33 -10.25
CA GLY A 172 5.08 13.73 -10.48
C GLY A 172 4.99 12.22 -10.20
N LYS A 173 6.06 11.61 -9.66
CA LYS A 173 6.09 10.18 -9.31
C LYS A 173 6.10 10.01 -7.78
N PRO A 174 5.16 9.25 -7.21
CA PRO A 174 5.19 8.91 -5.80
C PRO A 174 6.46 8.14 -5.42
N ALA A 175 7.06 8.51 -4.30
CA ALA A 175 8.28 7.91 -3.77
C ALA A 175 8.18 7.74 -2.25
N ILE A 176 8.76 6.66 -1.76
CA ILE A 176 9.08 6.48 -0.35
C ILE A 176 10.35 7.28 -0.08
N LEU A 177 10.30 8.21 0.87
CA LEU A 177 11.44 9.00 1.31
C LEU A 177 11.91 8.55 2.69
N SER A 178 13.22 8.37 2.84
CA SER A 178 13.88 8.16 4.13
C SER A 178 15.11 9.05 4.27
N VAL A 179 15.17 9.79 5.37
CA VAL A 179 16.27 10.69 5.73
C VAL A 179 16.88 10.20 7.04
N MET A 180 18.19 9.98 7.05
CA MET A 180 18.93 9.48 8.20
C MET A 180 20.25 10.24 8.37
N PRO A 181 20.71 10.49 9.60
CA PRO A 181 22.04 11.04 9.84
C PRO A 181 23.10 9.96 9.59
N LEU A 182 24.26 10.38 9.09
CA LEU A 182 25.47 9.56 9.14
C LEU A 182 26.02 9.63 10.56
N VAL A 183 25.99 8.51 11.27
CA VAL A 183 26.43 8.37 12.66
C VAL A 183 27.50 7.29 12.80
N PRO A 184 28.49 7.49 13.69
CA PRO A 184 29.45 6.46 14.03
C PRO A 184 28.79 5.23 14.63
N SER A 185 29.34 4.07 14.30
CA SER A 185 29.03 2.78 14.92
C SER A 185 29.90 2.50 16.16
N SER A 186 30.97 3.25 16.37
CA SER A 186 31.89 3.11 17.51
C SER A 186 32.35 4.45 18.10
N ASP A 187 32.89 4.41 19.33
CA ASP A 187 33.44 5.59 20.02
C ASP A 187 34.77 6.11 19.43
N ARG A 188 35.29 5.47 18.36
CA ARG A 188 36.54 5.88 17.70
C ARG A 188 36.37 7.14 16.87
N VAL A 189 35.16 7.38 16.36
CA VAL A 189 34.83 8.56 15.56
C VAL A 189 33.90 9.44 16.37
N SER A 190 34.35 10.64 16.69
CA SER A 190 33.51 11.63 17.39
C SER A 190 32.74 12.49 16.38
N GLN A 191 31.49 12.76 16.72
CA GLN A 191 30.60 13.66 16.00
C GLN A 191 29.78 14.45 17.01
N ALA A 192 29.78 15.78 16.87
CA ALA A 192 29.00 16.64 17.75
C ALA A 192 27.53 16.62 17.32
N PRO A 193 26.57 16.54 18.27
CA PRO A 193 25.15 16.62 17.95
C PRO A 193 24.82 17.84 17.09
N GLY A 194 24.03 17.64 16.03
CA GLY A 194 23.63 18.68 15.09
C GLY A 194 24.64 18.94 13.96
N THR A 195 25.80 18.28 13.97
CA THR A 195 26.82 18.38 12.90
C THR A 195 26.75 17.22 11.90
N GLU A 196 25.70 16.40 12.00
CA GLU A 196 25.56 15.20 11.18
C GLU A 196 25.39 15.55 9.70
N TYR A 197 26.11 14.84 8.85
CA TYR A 197 25.74 14.76 7.44
C TYR A 197 24.47 13.94 7.33
N LEU A 198 23.57 14.29 6.42
CA LEU A 198 22.35 13.52 6.18
C LEU A 198 22.51 12.70 4.93
N HIS A 199 22.15 11.43 5.04
CA HIS A 199 21.87 10.58 3.89
C HIS A 199 20.38 10.64 3.60
N ILE A 200 20.03 10.98 2.37
CA ILE A 200 18.67 10.95 1.86
C ILE A 200 18.60 9.80 0.88
N SER A 201 17.59 8.94 1.04
CA SER A 201 17.26 7.92 0.06
C SER A 201 15.79 8.04 -0.34
N ALA A 202 15.49 7.89 -1.63
CA ALA A 202 14.13 7.73 -2.10
C ALA A 202 13.98 6.57 -3.10
N GLU A 203 12.93 5.77 -2.92
CA GLU A 203 12.53 4.69 -3.83
C GLU A 203 11.18 5.03 -4.47
N PHE A 204 11.10 4.98 -5.80
CA PHE A 204 9.85 5.21 -6.51
C PHE A 204 8.87 4.07 -6.33
N ILE A 205 7.62 4.42 -6.00
CA ILE A 205 6.51 3.49 -5.96
C ILE A 205 6.06 3.24 -7.40
N ASN A 206 6.77 2.32 -8.06
CA ASN A 206 6.53 1.90 -9.43
C ASN A 206 5.86 0.51 -9.48
N ASP A 207 5.56 0.02 -10.70
CA ASP A 207 4.91 -1.28 -10.89
C ASP A 207 5.72 -2.46 -10.34
N ALA A 208 7.04 -2.34 -10.22
CA ALA A 208 7.86 -3.41 -9.62
C ALA A 208 7.66 -3.46 -8.10
N VAL A 209 7.65 -2.31 -7.42
CA VAL A 209 7.35 -2.23 -5.97
C VAL A 209 5.92 -2.69 -5.69
N ILE A 210 4.96 -2.17 -6.45
CA ILE A 210 3.54 -2.53 -6.32
C ILE A 210 3.35 -4.03 -6.60
N GLY A 211 4.00 -4.56 -7.64
CA GLY A 211 3.95 -5.98 -7.99
C GLY A 211 4.48 -6.88 -6.89
N LYS A 212 5.58 -6.50 -6.20
CA LYS A 212 6.10 -7.25 -5.04
C LYS A 212 5.08 -7.30 -3.90
N ILE A 213 4.45 -6.16 -3.58
CA ILE A 213 3.41 -6.06 -2.56
C ILE A 213 2.21 -6.93 -2.94
N ALA A 214 1.71 -6.79 -4.16
CA ALA A 214 0.53 -7.49 -4.64
C ALA A 214 0.73 -9.01 -4.72
N ALA A 215 1.92 -9.46 -5.15
CA ALA A 215 2.27 -10.88 -5.24
C ALA A 215 2.22 -11.58 -3.87
N LYS A 216 2.62 -10.90 -2.79
CA LYS A 216 2.55 -11.44 -1.41
C LYS A 216 1.11 -11.79 -1.00
N TYR A 217 0.13 -11.08 -1.55
CA TYR A 217 -1.28 -11.22 -1.20
C TYR A 217 -2.16 -11.78 -2.33
N LEU A 218 -1.55 -12.24 -3.43
CA LEU A 218 -2.24 -12.79 -4.61
C LEU A 218 -3.28 -11.82 -5.19
N LEU A 219 -2.93 -10.54 -5.27
CA LEU A 219 -3.78 -9.51 -5.87
C LEU A 219 -3.36 -9.29 -7.32
N ASP A 220 -4.31 -9.49 -8.24
CA ASP A 220 -4.10 -9.33 -9.66
C ASP A 220 -4.30 -7.87 -10.10
N GLY A 221 -3.65 -7.49 -11.20
CA GLY A 221 -3.85 -6.17 -11.83
C GLY A 221 -3.40 -4.97 -10.98
N ALA A 222 -2.60 -5.20 -9.94
CA ALA A 222 -2.12 -4.13 -9.07
C ALA A 222 -1.19 -3.18 -9.83
N ARG A 223 -1.52 -1.88 -9.80
CA ARG A 223 -0.80 -0.83 -10.52
C ARG A 223 -0.89 0.51 -9.81
N LEU A 224 0.00 1.43 -10.19
CA LEU A 224 -0.18 2.82 -9.85
C LEU A 224 -1.34 3.43 -10.68
N VAL A 225 -2.24 4.13 -10.01
CA VAL A 225 -3.34 4.90 -10.60
C VAL A 225 -3.07 6.37 -10.32
N PRO A 226 -2.72 7.16 -11.35
CA PRO A 226 -2.52 8.59 -11.21
C PRO A 226 -3.81 9.32 -10.80
N LEU A 227 -3.68 10.49 -10.16
CA LEU A 227 -4.83 11.31 -9.75
C LEU A 227 -5.74 11.76 -10.92
N SER A 228 -5.22 11.74 -12.14
CA SER A 228 -5.96 12.07 -13.36
C SER A 228 -6.90 10.95 -13.84
N GLU A 229 -6.74 9.73 -13.32
CA GLU A 229 -7.55 8.57 -13.69
C GLU A 229 -8.65 8.31 -12.65
N PRO A 230 -9.84 7.82 -13.08
CA PRO A 230 -10.88 7.41 -12.15
C PRO A 230 -10.42 6.19 -11.34
N VAL A 231 -10.64 6.25 -10.03
CA VAL A 231 -10.27 5.18 -9.10
C VAL A 231 -11.48 4.30 -8.77
N GLY A 232 -11.31 2.99 -8.85
CA GLY A 232 -12.32 2.01 -8.44
C GLY A 232 -12.36 1.78 -6.92
N PRO A 233 -13.26 0.93 -6.42
CA PRO A 233 -13.37 0.63 -4.98
C PRO A 233 -12.17 -0.15 -4.43
N ALA A 234 -11.47 -0.91 -5.28
CA ALA A 234 -10.25 -1.64 -4.97
C ALA A 234 -9.02 -0.75 -5.17
N ALA A 235 -8.85 0.18 -4.24
CA ALA A 235 -7.70 1.07 -4.22
C ALA A 235 -7.33 1.51 -2.80
N VAL A 236 -6.05 1.82 -2.60
CA VAL A 236 -5.51 2.47 -1.40
C VAL A 236 -4.81 3.76 -1.84
N PRO A 237 -5.11 4.91 -1.22
CA PRO A 237 -4.43 6.16 -1.54
C PRO A 237 -2.98 6.13 -1.02
N LEU A 238 -2.07 6.70 -1.81
CA LEU A 238 -0.73 7.07 -1.37
C LEU A 238 -0.81 8.48 -0.79
N VAL A 239 -0.61 8.62 0.52
CA VAL A 239 -0.83 9.88 1.23
C VAL A 239 0.44 10.31 1.95
N ASP A 240 0.86 11.55 1.78
CA ASP A 240 1.99 12.12 2.53
C ASP A 240 1.59 12.46 3.98
N SER A 241 2.58 12.83 4.80
CA SER A 241 2.38 13.20 6.22
C SER A 241 1.49 14.42 6.43
N ARG A 242 1.23 15.21 5.38
CA ARG A 242 0.36 16.39 5.40
C ARG A 242 -1.08 16.07 4.96
N GLY A 243 -1.36 14.82 4.58
CA GLY A 243 -2.66 14.40 4.10
C GLY A 243 -2.88 14.60 2.60
N VAL A 244 -1.84 14.93 1.82
CA VAL A 244 -1.94 15.11 0.37
C VAL A 244 -1.89 13.74 -0.31
N ILE A 245 -2.88 13.47 -1.15
CA ILE A 245 -2.93 12.26 -1.97
C ILE A 245 -2.01 12.43 -3.17
N LEU A 246 -1.05 11.53 -3.34
CA LEU A 246 -0.05 11.53 -4.41
C LEU A 246 -0.44 10.61 -5.58
N GLY A 247 -1.40 9.72 -5.35
CA GLY A 247 -1.90 8.73 -6.30
C GLY A 247 -2.60 7.60 -5.55
N TYR A 248 -2.92 6.51 -6.24
CA TYR A 248 -3.50 5.32 -5.63
C TYR A 248 -2.77 4.07 -6.09
N ILE A 249 -2.71 3.06 -5.24
CA ILE A 249 -2.46 1.68 -5.66
C ILE A 249 -3.82 1.05 -5.90
N GLY A 250 -4.14 0.76 -7.16
CA GLY A 250 -5.39 0.12 -7.57
C GLY A 250 -5.15 -1.31 -8.06
N TRP A 251 -6.12 -2.19 -7.87
CA TRP A 251 -6.05 -3.60 -8.29
C TRP A 251 -7.41 -4.14 -8.74
N ASP A 252 -7.40 -5.35 -9.29
CA ASP A 252 -8.63 -6.04 -9.67
C ASP A 252 -9.31 -6.63 -8.42
N GLN A 253 -10.48 -6.09 -8.07
CA GLN A 253 -11.20 -6.50 -6.86
C GLN A 253 -11.53 -7.99 -6.87
N LEU A 254 -11.03 -8.74 -5.88
CA LEU A 254 -11.47 -10.11 -5.66
C LEU A 254 -12.89 -10.11 -5.08
N ARG A 255 -13.83 -10.77 -5.77
CA ARG A 255 -15.25 -10.86 -5.41
C ARG A 255 -15.70 -12.32 -5.22
N PRO A 256 -15.35 -12.95 -4.09
CA PRO A 256 -15.66 -14.37 -3.84
C PRO A 256 -17.17 -14.65 -3.75
N GLY A 257 -17.95 -13.75 -3.16
CA GLY A 257 -19.41 -13.85 -3.04
C GLY A 257 -20.09 -13.81 -4.40
N LEU A 258 -19.79 -12.80 -5.24
CA LEU A 258 -20.30 -12.74 -6.60
C LEU A 258 -19.89 -13.97 -7.43
N THR A 259 -18.66 -14.46 -7.25
CA THR A 259 -18.17 -15.66 -7.93
C THR A 259 -18.99 -16.89 -7.53
N LEU A 260 -19.32 -17.06 -6.25
CA LEU A 260 -20.18 -18.13 -5.76
C LEU A 260 -21.59 -18.03 -6.34
N VAL A 261 -22.19 -16.83 -6.28
CA VAL A 261 -23.53 -16.56 -6.83
C VAL A 261 -23.60 -16.90 -8.32
N ARG A 262 -22.62 -16.48 -9.12
CA ARG A 262 -22.56 -16.81 -10.56
C ARG A 262 -22.49 -18.31 -10.81
N LYS A 263 -21.81 -19.07 -9.96
CA LYS A 263 -21.73 -20.54 -10.07
C LYS A 263 -23.05 -21.24 -9.77
N ILE A 264 -23.84 -20.75 -8.80
CA ILE A 264 -25.10 -21.38 -8.38
C ILE A 264 -26.34 -20.82 -9.10
N ALA A 265 -26.24 -19.62 -9.69
CA ALA A 265 -27.36 -18.93 -10.33
C ALA A 265 -28.11 -19.77 -11.39
N PRO A 266 -27.46 -20.55 -12.27
CA PRO A 266 -28.18 -21.38 -13.24
C PRO A 266 -29.06 -22.43 -12.57
N ALA A 267 -28.58 -23.08 -11.50
CA ALA A 267 -29.34 -24.07 -10.76
C ALA A 267 -30.53 -23.43 -10.03
N LEU A 268 -30.33 -22.25 -9.42
CA LEU A 268 -31.40 -21.48 -8.79
C LEU A 268 -32.46 -21.03 -9.81
N ALA A 269 -32.04 -20.60 -11.00
CA ALA A 269 -32.95 -20.21 -12.07
C ALA A 269 -33.81 -21.41 -12.53
N ILE A 270 -33.21 -22.59 -12.71
CA ILE A 270 -33.94 -23.83 -13.05
C ILE A 270 -34.94 -24.18 -11.93
N ALA A 271 -34.52 -24.12 -10.67
CA ALA A 271 -35.40 -24.42 -9.54
C ALA A 271 -36.61 -23.46 -9.47
N LEU A 272 -36.38 -22.16 -9.68
CA LEU A 272 -37.43 -21.14 -9.72
C LEU A 272 -38.38 -21.34 -10.91
N LEU A 273 -37.86 -21.69 -12.09
CA LEU A 273 -38.68 -21.98 -13.28
C LEU A 273 -39.57 -23.21 -13.07
N VAL A 274 -39.04 -24.28 -12.48
CA VAL A 274 -39.81 -25.48 -12.14
C VAL A 274 -40.90 -25.16 -11.13
N ALA A 275 -40.56 -24.44 -10.05
CA ALA A 275 -41.53 -24.05 -9.02
C ALA A 275 -42.64 -23.14 -9.58
N GLY A 276 -42.28 -22.14 -10.38
CA GLY A 276 -43.23 -21.23 -11.04
C GLY A 276 -44.11 -21.95 -12.08
N GLY A 277 -43.53 -22.86 -12.86
CA GLY A 277 -44.28 -23.67 -13.83
C GLY A 277 -45.33 -24.55 -13.16
N VAL A 278 -44.99 -25.19 -12.03
CA VAL A 278 -45.95 -25.97 -11.23
C VAL A 278 -47.07 -25.08 -10.67
N LEU A 279 -46.74 -23.88 -10.19
CA LEU A 279 -47.72 -22.92 -9.69
C LEU A 279 -48.70 -22.42 -10.76
N VAL A 280 -48.24 -22.18 -11.99
CA VAL A 280 -49.10 -21.73 -13.10
C VAL A 280 -49.98 -22.85 -13.64
N PHE A 281 -49.52 -24.10 -13.53
CA PHE A 281 -50.25 -25.27 -14.02
C PHE A 281 -51.42 -25.71 -13.12
N LEU A 282 -51.37 -25.38 -11.82
CA LEU A 282 -52.36 -25.76 -10.79
C LEU A 282 -53.46 -24.72 -10.59
#